data_AF-A0A7W0Y888-F1
#
_entry.id   AF-A0A7W0Y888-F1
#
_cell.length_a   1.000
_cell.length_b   1.000
_cell.length_c   1.000
_cell.angle_alpha   90.00
_cell.angle_beta   90.00
_cell.angle_gamma   90.00
#
_symmetry.space_group_name_H-M   'P 1'
#
loop_
_entity.id
_entity.type
_entity.pdbx_description
1 polymer ?
#
loop_
_entity_poly.entity_id
_entity_poly.type
_entity_poly.pdbx_seq_one_letter_code
_entity_poly.pdbx_strand_id
1 'polypeptide(L)'
;MSKLLMGSVALILQAAACYSGSSTPPVTPVIANAAPTAAAPGAIVISTKAIGLVDASTPATLDGLRQKLVGFEVKASNDEFFHFDVFKDGEKMFYVVESDGKVFNVHAVSPKITVEGHPSWKVGTPFSDASLLTECDCWGEAIVCWKAGESVAAAFDRKCDNMTGKDNARALRVLDGVNLQRMVWRPTPFGEEAADHNDDQKQPKGGGLGGTVRGIPTRPDPGGDPCGDDSDDPCGD
;
A
#
# COMPACT_ATOMS: atom_id res chain seq x y z
N MET A 1 -24.17 75.05 -27.82
CA MET A 1 -23.86 74.92 -26.38
C MET A 1 -22.66 73.97 -26.27
N SER A 2 -21.43 74.45 -26.44
CA SER A 2 -20.50 74.91 -25.38
C SER A 2 -20.43 73.98 -24.16
N LYS A 3 -19.36 73.18 -24.05
CA LYS A 3 -18.17 73.52 -23.25
C LYS A 3 -17.04 72.49 -23.38
N LEU A 4 -15.84 73.01 -23.65
CA LEU A 4 -14.52 72.41 -23.46
C LEU A 4 -14.23 72.09 -21.98
N LEU A 5 -13.30 71.15 -21.76
CA LEU A 5 -12.16 71.17 -20.80
C LEU A 5 -11.36 69.86 -21.06
N MET A 6 -10.25 69.85 -21.80
CA MET A 6 -8.87 70.17 -21.43
C MET A 6 -8.46 69.74 -20.01
N GLY A 7 -7.54 68.77 -19.92
CA GLY A 7 -6.97 68.27 -18.68
C GLY A 7 -5.81 67.28 -18.86
N SER A 8 -4.66 67.83 -19.24
CA SER A 8 -3.28 67.48 -18.90
C SER A 8 -2.73 66.04 -18.93
N VAL A 9 -1.63 65.97 -19.69
CA VAL A 9 -0.58 64.96 -19.83
C VAL A 9 0.20 64.74 -18.52
N ALA A 10 0.52 63.48 -18.21
CA ALA A 10 1.74 63.12 -17.49
C ALA A 10 2.31 61.82 -18.07
N LEU A 11 3.36 61.98 -18.86
CA LEU A 11 4.21 60.94 -19.42
C LEU A 11 5.15 60.46 -18.31
N ILE A 12 5.04 59.20 -17.87
CA ILE A 12 6.06 58.59 -16.99
C ILE A 12 6.95 57.71 -17.85
N LEU A 13 8.14 58.24 -18.11
CA LEU A 13 9.33 57.56 -18.61
C LEU A 13 9.77 56.56 -17.54
N GLN A 14 9.83 55.26 -17.84
CA GLN A 14 10.66 54.33 -17.07
C GLN A 14 11.61 53.57 -17.99
N ALA A 15 12.85 53.59 -17.52
CA ALA A 15 14.07 53.32 -18.24
C ALA A 15 14.16 51.89 -18.76
N ALA A 16 14.73 51.76 -19.96
CA ALA A 16 15.34 50.55 -20.45
C ALA A 16 16.52 50.16 -19.54
N ALA A 17 16.34 49.13 -18.73
CA ALA A 17 17.46 48.47 -18.07
C ALA A 17 18.10 47.48 -19.07
N CYS A 18 19.35 47.76 -19.42
CA CYS A 18 20.23 46.87 -20.16
C CYS A 18 20.43 45.57 -19.36
N TYR A 19 19.71 44.51 -19.71
CA TYR A 19 20.05 43.17 -19.24
C TYR A 19 21.21 42.64 -20.09
N SER A 20 22.40 42.72 -19.51
CA SER A 20 23.59 42.05 -20.02
C SER A 20 23.33 40.54 -20.02
N GLY A 21 23.50 39.92 -21.19
CA GLY A 21 23.44 38.48 -21.34
C GLY A 21 24.49 37.81 -20.45
N SER A 22 24.02 37.03 -19.48
CA SER A 22 24.78 35.94 -18.88
C SER A 22 24.12 34.65 -19.33
N SER A 23 24.63 34.07 -20.42
CA SER A 23 24.29 32.73 -20.87
C SER A 23 24.91 31.72 -19.91
N THR A 24 24.29 31.52 -18.74
CA THR A 24 24.52 30.31 -17.96
C THR A 24 23.83 29.16 -18.68
N PRO A 25 24.54 28.06 -19.02
CA PRO A 25 23.90 26.89 -19.59
C PRO A 25 22.82 26.37 -18.62
N PRO A 26 21.75 25.73 -19.12
CA PRO A 26 20.77 25.10 -18.26
C PRO A 26 21.48 24.06 -17.40
N VAL A 27 21.62 24.34 -16.11
CA VAL A 27 22.08 23.36 -15.13
C VAL A 27 20.96 22.33 -15.05
N THR A 28 21.14 21.21 -15.75
CA THR A 28 20.35 20.01 -15.53
C THR A 28 20.49 19.69 -14.04
N PRO A 29 19.40 19.59 -13.25
CA PRO A 29 19.52 19.18 -11.87
C PRO A 29 20.13 17.78 -11.89
N VAL A 30 21.38 17.69 -11.45
CA VAL A 30 22.01 16.42 -11.12
C VAL A 30 21.14 15.87 -9.98
N ILE A 31 20.34 14.85 -10.29
CA ILE A 31 19.76 13.98 -9.28
C ILE A 31 20.97 13.36 -8.60
N ALA A 32 21.44 14.01 -7.53
CA ALA A 32 22.39 13.39 -6.64
C ALA A 32 21.70 12.12 -6.17
N ASN A 33 22.28 10.96 -6.50
CA ASN A 33 22.01 9.73 -5.79
C ASN A 33 22.21 10.04 -4.31
N ALA A 34 21.12 10.39 -3.62
CA ALA A 34 21.14 10.57 -2.19
C ALA A 34 21.58 9.22 -1.63
N ALA A 35 22.78 9.20 -1.05
CA ALA A 35 23.23 8.05 -0.30
C ALA A 35 22.10 7.68 0.67
N PRO A 36 21.79 6.37 0.84
CA PRO A 36 20.71 5.96 1.73
C PRO A 36 20.96 6.57 3.09
N THR A 37 20.11 7.52 3.48
CA THR A 37 20.19 8.19 4.78
C THR A 37 20.10 7.08 5.82
N ALA A 38 21.18 6.86 6.56
CA ALA A 38 21.22 5.86 7.61
C ALA A 38 19.98 6.06 8.51
N ALA A 39 19.20 4.99 8.68
CA ALA A 39 17.97 5.04 9.44
C ALA A 39 18.29 5.60 10.84
N ALA A 40 17.54 6.60 11.28
CA ALA A 40 17.74 7.21 12.59
C ALA A 40 17.76 6.10 13.66
N PRO A 41 18.58 6.19 14.72
CA PRO A 41 18.59 5.20 15.78
C PRO A 41 17.16 4.95 16.32
N GLY A 42 16.68 3.71 16.21
CA GLY A 42 15.31 3.32 16.60
C GLY A 42 14.26 3.43 15.48
N ALA A 43 14.63 3.82 14.26
CA ALA A 43 13.73 3.78 13.12
C ALA A 43 13.39 2.33 12.74
N ILE A 44 12.09 2.06 12.57
CA ILE A 44 11.61 0.78 12.10
C ILE A 44 11.64 0.82 10.57
N VAL A 45 12.35 -0.15 9.99
CA VAL A 45 12.51 -0.27 8.53
C VAL A 45 11.93 -1.60 8.09
N ILE A 46 11.15 -1.58 7.02
CA ILE A 46 10.75 -2.77 6.26
C ILE A 46 11.87 -3.06 5.26
N SER A 47 12.46 -4.23 5.37
CA SER A 47 13.46 -4.77 4.44
C SER A 47 12.88 -5.97 3.71
N THR A 48 13.68 -6.57 2.83
CA THR A 48 13.32 -7.85 2.20
C THR A 48 13.15 -9.00 3.20
N LYS A 49 13.78 -8.93 4.38
CA LYS A 49 13.85 -10.04 5.34
C LYS A 49 13.02 -9.86 6.60
N ALA A 50 12.64 -8.62 6.91
CA ALA A 50 12.06 -8.28 8.21
C ALA A 50 11.39 -6.89 8.19
N ILE A 51 10.53 -6.66 9.17
CA ILE A 51 10.07 -5.34 9.60
C ILE A 51 10.58 -5.06 11.02
N GLY A 52 11.56 -4.15 11.12
CA GLY A 52 12.25 -3.91 12.37
C GLY A 52 12.87 -5.19 12.94
N LEU A 53 12.36 -5.66 14.08
CA LEU A 53 12.81 -6.89 14.73
C LEU A 53 11.97 -8.11 14.35
N VAL A 54 10.86 -7.98 13.63
CA VAL A 54 10.02 -9.12 13.25
C VAL A 54 10.50 -9.68 11.91
N ASP A 55 10.85 -10.97 11.90
CA ASP A 55 11.35 -11.71 10.74
C ASP A 55 10.57 -13.04 10.58
N ALA A 56 10.89 -13.80 9.53
CA ALA A 56 10.23 -15.08 9.21
C ALA A 56 10.36 -16.15 10.31
N SER A 57 11.37 -16.04 11.19
CA SER A 57 11.62 -16.97 12.29
C SER A 57 10.92 -16.56 13.59
N THR A 58 10.34 -15.37 13.64
CA THR A 58 9.70 -14.84 14.83
C THR A 58 8.44 -15.64 15.14
N PRO A 59 8.31 -16.21 16.36
CA PRO A 59 7.06 -16.86 16.75
C PRO A 59 5.95 -15.81 16.81
N ALA A 60 4.88 -16.00 16.03
CA ALA A 60 3.72 -15.11 16.04
C ALA A 60 2.78 -15.51 17.18
N THR A 61 3.30 -15.51 18.40
CA THR A 61 2.50 -15.70 19.62
C THR A 61 2.66 -14.47 20.50
N LEU A 62 1.70 -14.22 21.40
CA LEU A 62 1.76 -13.04 22.27
C LEU A 62 3.07 -12.99 23.07
N ASP A 63 3.48 -14.13 23.64
CA ASP A 63 4.71 -14.22 24.42
C ASP A 63 5.97 -14.12 23.55
N GLY A 64 5.98 -14.78 22.39
CA GLY A 64 7.11 -14.71 21.45
C GLY A 64 7.36 -13.29 20.93
N LEU A 65 6.28 -12.58 20.59
CA LEU A 65 6.35 -11.19 20.15
C LEU A 65 6.79 -10.26 21.28
N ARG A 66 6.29 -10.43 22.51
CA ARG A 66 6.72 -9.62 23.67
C ARG A 66 8.19 -9.82 24.02
N GLN A 67 8.70 -11.05 23.89
CA GLN A 67 10.11 -11.34 24.09
C GLN A 67 10.99 -10.70 23.02
N LYS A 68 10.54 -10.74 21.74
CA LYS A 68 11.29 -10.17 20.61
C LYS A 68 11.25 -8.65 20.58
N LEU A 69 10.12 -8.03 20.93
CA LEU A 69 9.84 -6.60 20.79
C LEU A 69 9.99 -5.85 22.12
N VAL A 70 11.15 -5.98 22.77
CA VAL A 70 11.45 -5.28 24.02
C VAL A 70 11.31 -3.76 23.83
N GLY A 71 10.53 -3.12 24.70
CA GLY A 71 10.25 -1.69 24.64
C GLY A 71 9.07 -1.31 23.74
N PHE A 72 8.34 -2.29 23.18
CA PHE A 72 7.04 -2.10 22.55
C PHE A 72 5.96 -2.71 23.44
N GLU A 73 4.74 -2.20 23.32
CA GLU A 73 3.55 -2.82 23.90
C GLU A 73 2.91 -3.73 22.84
N VAL A 74 2.68 -4.99 23.19
CA VAL A 74 2.03 -5.98 22.29
C VAL A 74 0.71 -6.45 22.90
N LYS A 75 -0.37 -6.32 22.12
CA LYS A 75 -1.74 -6.70 22.47
C LYS A 75 -2.28 -7.69 21.46
N ALA A 76 -2.97 -8.74 21.92
CA ALA A 76 -3.80 -9.54 21.02
C ALA A 76 -5.05 -8.73 20.66
N SER A 77 -5.42 -8.70 19.38
CA SER A 77 -6.73 -8.20 18.97
C SER A 77 -7.71 -9.36 18.87
N ASN A 78 -8.92 -9.15 19.37
CA ASN A 78 -10.00 -10.15 19.36
C ASN A 78 -10.97 -9.91 18.19
N ASP A 79 -10.46 -9.38 17.08
CA ASP A 79 -11.25 -9.17 15.87
C ASP A 79 -11.44 -10.49 15.10
N GLU A 80 -12.26 -10.49 14.04
CA GLU A 80 -12.49 -11.68 13.19
C GLU A 80 -11.19 -12.29 12.61
N PHE A 81 -10.12 -11.49 12.56
CA PHE A 81 -8.79 -11.92 12.15
C PHE A 81 -7.88 -11.93 13.37
N PHE A 82 -7.36 -13.09 13.74
CA PHE A 82 -6.42 -13.20 14.85
C PHE A 82 -5.11 -12.49 14.49
N HIS A 83 -4.81 -11.40 15.20
CA HIS A 83 -3.60 -10.62 14.99
C HIS A 83 -3.10 -9.98 16.28
N PHE A 84 -1.85 -9.54 16.26
CA PHE A 84 -1.19 -8.87 17.39
C PHE A 84 -0.84 -7.44 17.04
N ASP A 85 -1.40 -6.49 17.77
CA ASP A 85 -1.11 -5.08 17.65
C ASP A 85 0.16 -4.72 18.41
N VAL A 86 1.04 -3.95 17.75
CA VAL A 86 2.31 -3.50 18.31
C VAL A 86 2.33 -1.98 18.39
N PHE A 87 2.49 -1.47 19.61
CA PHE A 87 2.51 -0.04 19.92
C PHE A 87 3.88 0.41 20.40
N LYS A 88 4.26 1.65 20.07
CA LYS A 88 5.41 2.35 20.62
C LYS A 88 4.95 3.71 21.12
N ASP A 89 5.18 3.98 22.39
CA ASP A 89 4.84 5.26 23.04
C ASP A 89 3.35 5.66 22.81
N GLY A 90 2.45 4.67 22.83
CA GLY A 90 1.01 4.85 22.63
C GLY A 90 0.54 4.89 21.17
N GLU A 91 1.44 4.92 20.19
CA GLU A 91 1.10 4.89 18.76
C GLU A 91 1.14 3.46 18.22
N LYS A 92 0.11 3.04 17.47
CA LYS A 92 0.10 1.75 16.76
C LYS A 92 1.12 1.82 15.62
N MET A 93 2.17 1.01 15.71
CA MET A 93 3.23 0.98 14.72
C MET A 93 2.85 0.05 13.56
N PHE A 94 2.53 -1.18 13.91
CA PHE A 94 2.15 -2.24 12.99
C PHE A 94 1.33 -3.31 13.71
N TYR A 95 0.76 -4.24 12.95
CA TYR A 95 0.17 -5.45 13.50
C TYR A 95 0.65 -6.70 12.75
N VAL A 96 0.80 -7.80 13.47
CA VAL A 96 1.28 -9.09 12.97
C VAL A 96 0.09 -10.02 12.78
N VAL A 97 -0.12 -10.48 11.55
CA VAL A 97 -1.10 -11.53 11.24
C VAL A 97 -0.40 -12.88 11.38
N GLU A 98 -1.04 -13.76 12.13
CA GLU A 98 -0.53 -15.08 12.47
C GLU A 98 -1.18 -16.18 11.62
N SER A 99 -0.42 -17.23 11.36
CA SER A 99 -0.92 -18.51 10.87
C SER A 99 -0.05 -19.63 11.42
N ASP A 100 -0.67 -20.57 12.15
CA ASP A 100 -0.03 -21.74 12.77
C ASP A 100 1.20 -21.40 13.65
N GLY A 101 1.08 -20.35 14.46
CA GLY A 101 2.12 -19.80 15.34
C GLY A 101 3.24 -19.07 14.62
N LYS A 102 3.13 -18.87 13.31
CA LYS A 102 4.14 -18.22 12.46
C LYS A 102 3.63 -16.89 11.90
N VAL A 103 4.56 -16.01 11.57
CA VAL A 103 4.22 -14.75 10.92
C VAL A 103 3.76 -15.04 9.49
N PHE A 104 2.50 -14.71 9.20
CA PHE A 104 1.97 -14.79 7.84
C PHE A 104 2.30 -13.51 7.06
N ASN A 105 1.90 -12.36 7.62
CA ASN A 105 2.30 -11.05 7.14
C ASN A 105 2.24 -10.02 8.28
N VAL A 106 2.80 -8.84 8.05
CA VAL A 106 2.85 -7.74 9.01
C VAL A 106 2.44 -6.45 8.32
N HIS A 107 1.51 -5.73 8.92
CA HIS A 107 0.92 -4.53 8.36
C HIS A 107 1.40 -3.30 9.14
N ALA A 108 2.28 -2.52 8.54
CA ALA A 108 2.77 -1.24 9.04
C ALA A 108 1.77 -0.12 8.78
N VAL A 109 1.33 0.55 9.85
CA VAL A 109 0.29 1.59 9.80
C VAL A 109 0.80 2.95 10.29
N SER A 110 1.97 3.00 10.95
CA SER A 110 2.57 4.26 11.38
C SER A 110 3.37 4.92 10.24
N PRO A 111 3.26 6.25 10.05
CA PRO A 111 4.10 7.01 9.12
C PRO A 111 5.57 7.06 9.55
N LYS A 112 5.93 6.60 10.75
CA LYS A 112 7.32 6.55 11.22
C LYS A 112 8.09 5.34 10.69
N ILE A 113 7.39 4.36 10.10
CA ILE A 113 8.00 3.19 9.48
C ILE A 113 8.38 3.53 8.05
N THR A 114 9.59 3.14 7.65
CA THR A 114 10.13 3.37 6.30
C THR A 114 10.38 2.05 5.59
N VAL A 115 10.52 2.09 4.27
CA VAL A 115 10.78 0.90 3.45
C VAL A 115 12.14 1.03 2.77
N GLU A 116 12.99 0.03 2.98
CA GLU A 116 14.28 -0.07 2.30
C GLU A 116 14.05 -0.18 0.78
N GLY A 117 14.80 0.61 0.01
CA GLY A 117 14.64 0.67 -1.45
C GLY A 117 13.45 1.52 -1.93
N HIS A 118 12.51 1.86 -1.04
CA HIS A 118 11.31 2.65 -1.39
C HIS A 118 11.07 3.80 -0.37
N PRO A 119 11.97 4.79 -0.28
CA PRO A 119 11.88 5.84 0.74
C PRO A 119 10.67 6.78 0.56
N SER A 120 10.06 6.83 -0.62
CA SER A 120 8.81 7.56 -0.89
C SER A 120 7.56 6.82 -0.40
N TRP A 121 7.65 5.52 -0.12
CA TRP A 121 6.52 4.70 0.32
C TRP A 121 6.30 4.90 1.82
N LYS A 122 5.46 5.87 2.16
CA LYS A 122 5.16 6.25 3.54
C LYS A 122 3.65 6.29 3.79
N VAL A 123 3.23 5.72 4.91
CA VAL A 123 1.82 5.72 5.31
C VAL A 123 1.32 7.16 5.49
N GLY A 124 0.11 7.43 5.00
CA GLY A 124 -0.54 8.74 5.05
C GLY A 124 -0.03 9.75 4.02
N THR A 125 0.93 9.40 3.17
CA THR A 125 1.41 10.30 2.10
C THR A 125 0.93 9.84 0.73
N PRO A 126 0.74 10.79 -0.21
CA PRO A 126 0.44 10.47 -1.60
C PRO A 126 1.55 9.58 -2.16
N PHE A 127 1.15 8.47 -2.75
CA PHE A 127 2.06 7.56 -3.42
C PHE A 127 2.62 8.20 -4.69
N SER A 128 3.89 7.92 -4.95
CA SER A 128 4.53 8.16 -6.23
C SER A 128 5.13 6.85 -6.72
N ASP A 129 5.33 6.77 -8.03
CA ASP A 129 6.09 5.70 -8.68
C ASP A 129 5.27 4.42 -8.94
N ALA A 130 4.01 4.57 -9.38
CA ALA A 130 3.16 3.46 -9.82
C ALA A 130 3.78 2.56 -10.90
N SER A 131 4.76 3.06 -11.64
CA SER A 131 5.56 2.26 -12.58
C SER A 131 6.41 1.17 -11.92
N LEU A 132 6.65 1.22 -10.61
CA LEU A 132 7.37 0.19 -9.86
C LEU A 132 6.47 -1.01 -9.52
N LEU A 133 5.16 -0.82 -9.51
CA LEU A 133 4.19 -1.86 -9.17
C LEU A 133 4.03 -2.82 -10.35
N THR A 134 3.94 -4.11 -10.05
CA THR A 134 3.74 -5.17 -11.04
C THR A 134 2.32 -5.71 -11.02
N GLU A 135 1.74 -5.85 -9.83
CA GLU A 135 0.45 -6.50 -9.63
C GLU A 135 -0.28 -5.88 -8.43
N CYS A 136 -1.60 -5.93 -8.47
CA CYS A 136 -2.48 -5.52 -7.39
C CYS A 136 -3.54 -6.59 -7.13
N ASP A 137 -3.93 -6.71 -5.87
CA ASP A 137 -5.03 -7.54 -5.42
C ASP A 137 -5.87 -6.79 -4.37
N CYS A 138 -7.04 -7.34 -4.10
CA CYS A 138 -8.05 -6.74 -3.25
C CYS A 138 -8.14 -7.47 -1.91
N TRP A 139 -7.67 -6.81 -0.86
CA TRP A 139 -7.64 -7.37 0.48
C TRP A 139 -8.66 -6.64 1.36
N GLY A 140 -9.86 -7.22 1.43
CA GLY A 140 -11.03 -6.54 1.95
C GLY A 140 -11.43 -5.40 1.02
N GLU A 141 -11.46 -4.17 1.54
CA GLU A 141 -11.80 -2.98 0.74
C GLU A 141 -10.58 -2.26 0.15
N ALA A 142 -9.37 -2.61 0.60
CA ALA A 142 -8.15 -1.92 0.19
C ALA A 142 -7.49 -2.60 -1.01
N ILE A 143 -7.10 -1.78 -1.97
CA ILE A 143 -6.19 -2.22 -3.04
C ILE A 143 -4.80 -2.38 -2.43
N VAL A 144 -4.18 -3.55 -2.62
CA VAL A 144 -2.82 -3.88 -2.19
C VAL A 144 -2.00 -4.20 -3.43
N CYS A 145 -0.96 -3.42 -3.70
CA CYS A 145 -0.10 -3.61 -4.87
C CYS A 145 1.35 -3.84 -4.47
N TRP A 146 2.07 -4.61 -5.28
CA TRP A 146 3.46 -4.95 -5.02
C TRP A 146 4.27 -4.97 -6.30
N LYS A 147 5.59 -4.96 -6.13
CA LYS A 147 6.54 -5.34 -7.17
C LYS A 147 6.84 -6.83 -7.04
N ALA A 148 6.77 -7.56 -8.15
CA ALA A 148 7.02 -9.01 -8.14
C ALA A 148 8.46 -9.31 -7.67
N GLY A 149 8.60 -10.36 -6.86
CA GLY A 149 9.87 -10.76 -6.25
C GLY A 149 10.29 -9.92 -5.03
N GLU A 150 9.45 -8.98 -4.57
CA GLU A 150 9.69 -8.24 -3.34
C GLU A 150 8.79 -8.74 -2.20
N SER A 151 9.25 -8.57 -0.96
CA SER A 151 8.51 -8.95 0.26
C SER A 151 7.62 -7.83 0.81
N VAL A 152 7.45 -6.75 0.05
CA VAL A 152 6.71 -5.56 0.48
C VAL A 152 5.62 -5.19 -0.53
N ALA A 153 4.45 -4.81 -0.01
CA ALA A 153 3.32 -4.32 -0.78
C ALA A 153 2.76 -3.03 -0.18
N ALA A 154 2.28 -2.13 -1.02
CA ALA A 154 1.63 -0.88 -0.66
C ALA A 154 0.11 -1.07 -0.69
N ALA A 155 -0.58 -0.72 0.39
CA ALA A 155 -2.04 -0.68 0.43
C ALA A 155 -2.53 0.76 0.37
N PHE A 156 -3.53 1.00 -0.46
CA PHE A 156 -4.02 2.33 -0.80
C PHE A 156 -5.33 2.66 -0.08
N ASP A 157 -5.51 3.92 0.28
CA ASP A 157 -6.78 4.44 0.82
C ASP A 157 -7.81 4.64 -0.31
N ARG A 158 -8.17 3.53 -0.95
CA ARG A 158 -9.08 3.49 -2.09
C ARG A 158 -9.74 2.12 -2.22
N LYS A 159 -11.01 2.15 -2.62
CA LYS A 159 -11.80 0.95 -2.90
C LYS A 159 -11.32 0.18 -4.12
N CYS A 160 -11.54 -1.12 -4.08
CA CYS A 160 -11.25 -2.11 -5.11
C CYS A 160 -12.10 -2.03 -6.39
N ASP A 161 -12.10 -0.88 -7.07
CA ASP A 161 -12.88 -0.70 -8.29
C ASP A 161 -12.05 -1.03 -9.55
N ASN A 162 -12.21 -2.24 -10.11
CA ASN A 162 -11.59 -2.68 -11.37
C ASN A 162 -10.04 -2.66 -11.38
N MET A 163 -9.41 -2.93 -10.23
CA MET A 163 -7.96 -2.83 -10.04
C MET A 163 -7.24 -4.20 -9.94
N THR A 164 -7.96 -5.31 -10.08
CA THR A 164 -7.38 -6.66 -9.94
C THR A 164 -6.80 -7.18 -11.26
N GLY A 165 -5.75 -8.00 -11.15
CA GLY A 165 -5.15 -8.74 -12.27
C GLY A 165 -3.76 -8.28 -12.69
N LYS A 166 -3.05 -9.18 -13.38
CA LYS A 166 -1.75 -8.92 -14.00
C LYS A 166 -1.95 -8.03 -15.23
N ASP A 167 -1.09 -7.03 -15.41
CA ASP A 167 -1.05 -6.15 -16.60
C ASP A 167 -2.11 -5.04 -16.73
N ASN A 168 -2.56 -4.45 -15.63
CA ASN A 168 -3.37 -3.22 -15.70
C ASN A 168 -2.53 -1.94 -15.54
N ALA A 169 -1.52 -1.76 -16.39
CA ALA A 169 -0.62 -0.59 -16.34
C ALA A 169 -1.37 0.76 -16.35
N ARG A 170 -2.55 0.81 -17.00
CA ARG A 170 -3.42 2.00 -16.97
C ARG A 170 -4.06 2.20 -15.60
N ALA A 171 -4.51 1.14 -14.94
CA ALA A 171 -5.06 1.22 -13.59
C ALA A 171 -3.98 1.49 -12.54
N LEU A 172 -2.76 0.97 -12.70
CA LEU A 172 -1.66 1.29 -11.78
C LEU A 172 -1.39 2.81 -11.73
N ARG A 173 -1.41 3.51 -12.87
CA ARG A 173 -1.22 4.98 -12.91
C ARG A 173 -2.25 5.76 -12.10
N VAL A 174 -3.43 5.21 -11.81
CA VAL A 174 -4.44 5.90 -10.98
C VAL A 174 -4.11 5.86 -9.49
N LEU A 175 -3.01 5.21 -9.10
CA LEU A 175 -2.50 5.14 -7.74
C LEU A 175 -1.51 6.27 -7.42
N ASP A 176 -0.89 6.89 -8.43
CA ASP A 176 -0.10 8.09 -8.19
C ASP A 176 -0.99 9.19 -7.59
N GLY A 177 -0.56 9.78 -6.48
CA GLY A 177 -1.33 10.76 -5.73
C GLY A 177 -2.34 10.18 -4.73
N VAL A 178 -2.58 8.86 -4.73
CA VAL A 178 -3.44 8.21 -3.73
C VAL A 178 -2.64 7.98 -2.44
N ASN A 179 -3.22 8.29 -1.30
CA ASN A 179 -2.55 8.08 -0.02
C ASN A 179 -2.36 6.60 0.28
N LEU A 180 -1.19 6.25 0.82
CA LEU A 180 -0.96 4.93 1.38
C LEU A 180 -1.68 4.79 2.72
N GLN A 181 -2.52 3.76 2.83
CA GLN A 181 -3.20 3.42 4.07
C GLN A 181 -2.28 2.61 5.00
N ARG A 182 -1.50 1.68 4.43
CA ARG A 182 -0.56 0.82 5.16
C ARG A 182 0.48 0.22 4.21
N MET A 183 1.58 -0.23 4.77
CA MET A 183 2.57 -1.07 4.10
C MET A 183 2.46 -2.50 4.62
N VAL A 184 2.60 -3.49 3.76
CA VAL A 184 2.52 -4.91 4.13
C VAL A 184 3.86 -5.56 3.86
N TRP A 185 4.44 -6.21 4.86
CA TRP A 185 5.58 -7.09 4.71
C TRP A 185 5.14 -8.55 4.89
N ARG A 186 5.75 -9.48 4.16
CA ARG A 186 5.56 -10.92 4.38
C ARG A 186 6.87 -11.69 4.20
N PRO A 187 7.04 -12.86 4.83
CA PRO A 187 8.25 -13.67 4.69
C PRO A 187 8.56 -14.12 3.26
N THR A 188 7.53 -14.51 2.50
CA THR A 188 7.66 -15.00 1.11
C THR A 188 7.43 -13.84 0.13
N PRO A 189 8.34 -13.59 -0.82
CA PRO A 189 8.14 -12.55 -1.81
C PRO A 189 6.83 -12.69 -2.60
N PHE A 190 6.21 -11.56 -2.93
CA PHE A 190 5.00 -11.54 -3.73
C PHE A 190 5.29 -11.97 -5.19
N GLY A 191 4.38 -12.76 -5.76
CA GLY A 191 4.48 -13.22 -7.16
C GLY A 191 5.33 -14.47 -7.40
N GLU A 192 5.97 -15.05 -6.36
CA GLU A 192 6.73 -16.32 -6.50
C GLU A 192 5.84 -17.56 -6.51
N GLU A 193 4.60 -17.46 -6.04
CA GLU A 193 3.65 -18.59 -5.86
C GLU A 193 3.16 -19.20 -7.20
N ALA A 194 3.50 -18.60 -8.34
CA ALA A 194 3.09 -19.07 -9.67
C ALA A 194 4.02 -20.13 -10.30
N ALA A 195 5.16 -20.46 -9.69
CA ALA A 195 6.13 -21.37 -10.30
C ALA A 195 5.87 -22.87 -10.05
N ASP A 196 5.18 -23.24 -8.96
CA ASP A 196 5.10 -24.64 -8.50
C ASP A 196 3.71 -25.31 -8.67
N HIS A 197 2.79 -24.70 -9.42
CA HIS A 197 1.45 -25.27 -9.67
C HIS A 197 1.23 -25.80 -11.11
N ASN A 198 2.31 -26.08 -11.84
CA ASN A 198 2.22 -26.57 -13.22
C ASN A 198 2.36 -28.09 -13.42
N ASP A 199 2.44 -28.89 -12.36
CA ASP A 199 2.36 -30.36 -12.49
C ASP A 199 0.99 -30.89 -12.02
N ASP A 200 0.25 -31.43 -13.00
CA ASP A 200 -0.82 -32.43 -12.85
C ASP A 200 -2.20 -32.03 -12.31
N GLN A 201 -2.84 -30.98 -12.83
CA GLN A 201 -4.31 -30.97 -12.93
C GLN A 201 -4.82 -30.62 -14.33
N LYS A 202 -5.07 -31.68 -15.09
CA LYS A 202 -5.94 -31.74 -16.27
C LYS A 202 -7.27 -31.01 -15.96
N GLN A 203 -7.45 -29.80 -16.46
CA GLN A 203 -8.73 -29.09 -16.43
C GLN A 203 -9.82 -29.94 -17.10
N PRO A 204 -10.97 -30.22 -16.45
CA PRO A 204 -12.19 -30.49 -17.19
C PRO A 204 -12.68 -29.16 -17.77
N LYS A 205 -12.83 -29.11 -19.10
CA LYS A 205 -13.47 -28.01 -19.82
C LYS A 205 -14.92 -27.86 -19.34
N GLY A 206 -15.25 -26.71 -18.77
CA GLY A 206 -16.65 -26.30 -18.59
C GLY A 206 -16.81 -25.12 -17.65
N GLY A 207 -17.22 -23.97 -18.20
CA GLY A 207 -17.95 -22.91 -17.50
C GLY A 207 -17.14 -22.00 -16.57
N GLY A 208 -17.13 -20.70 -16.87
CA GLY A 208 -16.43 -19.70 -16.07
C GLY A 208 -17.01 -19.50 -14.68
N LEU A 209 -16.13 -19.05 -13.78
CA LEU A 209 -16.29 -18.04 -12.73
C LEU A 209 -15.13 -18.22 -11.73
N GLY A 210 -14.43 -17.12 -11.44
CA GLY A 210 -13.61 -16.90 -10.24
C GLY A 210 -12.70 -18.04 -9.79
N GLY A 211 -11.49 -18.11 -10.32
CA GLY A 211 -10.40 -18.84 -9.68
C GLY A 211 -9.97 -18.11 -8.42
N THR A 212 -10.60 -18.43 -7.29
CA THR A 212 -10.16 -18.02 -5.95
C THR A 212 -8.85 -18.73 -5.61
N VAL A 213 -7.81 -17.94 -5.36
CA VAL A 213 -6.59 -18.40 -4.68
C VAL A 213 -7.01 -18.95 -3.33
N ARG A 214 -6.87 -20.27 -3.14
CA ARG A 214 -7.07 -20.91 -1.83
C ARG A 214 -5.98 -20.41 -0.89
N GLY A 215 -6.34 -19.59 0.09
CA GLY A 215 -5.45 -19.27 1.21
C GLY A 215 -5.67 -17.93 1.91
N ILE A 216 -6.42 -16.99 1.32
CA ILE A 216 -6.87 -15.79 2.03
C ILE A 216 -8.31 -16.05 2.47
N PRO A 217 -8.68 -15.92 3.76
CA PRO A 217 -10.08 -15.97 4.18
C PRO A 217 -10.83 -14.83 3.46
N THR A 218 -11.48 -15.14 2.35
CA THR A 218 -12.42 -14.24 1.72
C THR A 218 -13.64 -14.15 2.63
N ARG A 219 -13.96 -12.92 3.04
CA ARG A 219 -15.15 -12.53 3.81
C ARG A 219 -16.41 -13.28 3.30
N PRO A 220 -17.25 -13.85 4.18
CA PRO A 220 -18.61 -14.24 3.79
C PRO A 220 -19.42 -12.98 3.45
N ASP A 221 -20.10 -12.97 2.31
CA ASP A 221 -21.00 -11.88 1.89
C ASP A 221 -22.05 -11.60 2.99
N PRO A 222 -22.21 -10.35 3.47
CA PRO A 222 -23.28 -10.00 4.40
C PRO A 222 -24.50 -9.59 3.58
N GLY A 223 -25.24 -10.56 3.03
CA GLY A 223 -26.44 -10.22 2.26
C GLY A 223 -27.04 -11.36 1.44
N GLY A 224 -27.28 -12.52 2.06
CA GLY A 224 -28.19 -13.51 1.49
C GLY A 224 -29.61 -13.19 1.93
N ASP A 225 -30.44 -12.75 0.98
CA ASP A 225 -31.88 -12.54 1.10
C ASP A 225 -32.56 -13.83 1.65
N PRO A 226 -33.38 -13.79 2.72
CA PRO A 226 -33.94 -15.00 3.34
C PRO A 226 -35.14 -15.60 2.59
N CYS A 227 -35.42 -15.18 1.36
CA CYS A 227 -36.50 -15.72 0.56
C CYS A 227 -35.93 -16.60 -0.56
N GLY A 228 -35.76 -17.89 -0.24
CA GLY A 228 -35.64 -18.93 -1.25
C GLY A 228 -36.99 -19.14 -1.91
N ASP A 229 -37.10 -18.80 -3.18
CA ASP A 229 -38.19 -19.19 -4.06
C ASP A 229 -38.18 -20.71 -4.26
N ASP A 230 -39.35 -21.30 -4.00
CA ASP A 230 -39.96 -22.47 -4.64
C ASP A 230 -39.27 -23.84 -4.55
N SER A 231 -39.87 -24.75 -3.76
CA SER A 231 -40.82 -25.77 -4.27
C SER A 231 -40.99 -26.95 -3.28
N ASP A 232 -42.25 -27.32 -3.05
CA ASP A 232 -42.73 -28.64 -2.61
C ASP A 232 -42.61 -29.06 -1.13
N ASP A 233 -43.53 -28.58 -0.27
CA ASP A 233 -44.18 -29.48 0.71
C ASP A 233 -45.50 -28.87 1.24
N PRO A 234 -46.65 -29.56 1.15
CA PRO A 234 -47.90 -29.09 1.75
C PRO A 234 -47.93 -29.45 3.24
N CYS A 235 -47.74 -28.46 4.11
CA CYS A 235 -48.04 -28.61 5.53
C CYS A 235 -49.56 -28.84 5.72
N GLY A 236 -49.89 -29.99 6.30
CA GLY A 236 -51.23 -30.35 6.73
C GLY A 236 -51.70 -29.61 7.99
N ASP A 237 -53.01 -29.72 8.15
CA ASP A 237 -53.96 -29.26 9.20
C ASP A 237 -54.23 -27.76 9.35
#